data_AF-A0A392S1P4-F1
#
_entry.id   AF-A0A392S1P4-F1
#
_cell.length_a   1.000
_cell.length_b   1.000
_cell.length_c   1.000
_cell.angle_alpha   90.00
_cell.angle_beta   90.00
_cell.angle_gamma   90.00
#
_symmetry.space_group_name_H-M   'P 1'
#
loop_
_entity.id
_entity.type
_entity.pdbx_description
1 polymer ?
#
loop_
_entity_poly.entity_id
_entity_poly.type
_entity_poly.pdbx_seq_one_letter_code
_entity_poly.pdbx_strand_id
1 'polypeptide(L)'
;MLYKYCSEHDIPHEQTGKLIVATRSSEIPKLNDILNRGIQNGVDGLKMMEGVDAMKMEPELQCVKAILSSLSGIVDSHSLMLSLV
;
A
#
# COMPACT_ATOMS: atom_id res chain seq x y z
N MET A 1 2.31 -14.41 4.51
CA MET A 1 1.31 -15.48 4.79
C MET A 1 0.19 -15.49 3.74
N LEU A 2 -0.50 -14.37 3.45
CA LEU A 2 -1.55 -14.34 2.41
C LEU A 2 -1.04 -14.61 0.98
N TYR A 3 -0.05 -13.85 0.50
CA TYR A 3 0.49 -14.03 -0.87
C TYR A 3 0.97 -15.45 -1.16
N LYS A 4 1.64 -16.06 -0.18
CA LYS A 4 2.07 -17.46 -0.29
C LYS A 4 0.86 -18.40 -0.49
N TYR A 5 -0.17 -18.27 0.36
CA TYR A 5 -1.39 -19.06 0.24
C TYR A 5 -2.07 -18.84 -1.12
N CYS A 6 -2.23 -17.58 -1.55
CA CYS A 6 -2.83 -17.30 -2.85
C CYS A 6 -2.03 -17.88 -4.01
N SER A 7 -0.69 -17.88 -3.94
CA SER A 7 0.14 -18.51 -4.96
C SER A 7 0.08 -20.03 -4.94
N GLU A 8 0.01 -20.65 -3.77
CA GLU A 8 -0.06 -22.12 -3.63
C GLU A 8 -1.42 -22.69 -4.06
N HIS A 9 -2.47 -21.87 -4.04
CA HIS A 9 -3.85 -22.26 -4.35
C HIS A 9 -4.38 -21.66 -5.67
N ASP A 10 -3.51 -21.09 -6.51
CA ASP A 10 -3.87 -20.45 -7.79
C ASP A 10 -4.99 -19.40 -7.68
N ILE A 11 -5.03 -18.68 -6.55
CA ILE A 11 -6.01 -17.62 -6.30
C ILE A 11 -5.50 -16.33 -6.96
N PRO A 12 -6.28 -15.68 -7.84
CA PRO A 12 -5.86 -14.43 -8.46
C PRO A 12 -5.54 -13.36 -7.42
N HIS A 13 -4.32 -12.83 -7.46
CA HIS A 13 -3.86 -11.78 -6.56
C HIS A 13 -2.72 -11.00 -7.22
N GLU A 14 -2.55 -9.75 -6.80
CA GLU A 14 -1.51 -8.88 -7.36
C GLU A 14 -0.99 -7.90 -6.30
N GLN A 15 0.33 -7.79 -6.19
CA GLN A 15 0.98 -6.83 -5.31
C GLN A 15 1.18 -5.48 -6.03
N THR A 16 0.09 -4.74 -6.20
CA THR A 16 0.05 -3.48 -6.96
C THR A 16 0.74 -2.31 -6.26
N GLY A 17 1.03 -2.43 -4.97
CA GLY A 17 1.44 -1.32 -4.12
C GLY A 17 0.29 -0.37 -3.77
N LYS A 18 0.58 0.63 -2.93
CA LYS A 18 -0.36 1.68 -2.54
C LYS A 18 0.39 2.96 -2.18
N LEU A 19 -0.14 4.10 -2.63
CA LEU A 19 0.26 5.43 -2.17
C LEU A 19 -0.77 5.95 -1.15
N ILE A 20 -0.31 6.29 0.04
CA ILE A 20 -1.09 7.04 1.03
C ILE A 20 -0.64 8.50 0.91
N VAL A 21 -1.53 9.40 0.50
CA VAL A 21 -1.14 10.75 0.06
C VAL A 21 -1.61 11.82 1.03
N ALA A 22 -0.79 12.86 1.20
CA ALA A 22 -1.18 14.13 1.77
C ALA A 22 -1.37 15.13 0.62
N THR A 23 -2.57 15.68 0.48
CA THR A 23 -2.92 16.69 -0.53
C THR A 23 -2.62 18.11 -0.06
N ARG A 24 -2.41 18.31 1.25
CA ARG A 24 -2.09 19.60 1.86
C ARG A 24 -1.03 19.42 2.94
N SER A 25 -0.22 20.46 3.17
CA SER A 25 0.87 20.41 4.17
C SER A 25 0.37 20.14 5.59
N SER A 26 -0.87 20.51 5.91
CA SER A 26 -1.52 20.23 7.20
C SER A 26 -1.75 18.74 7.46
N GLU A 27 -1.73 17.88 6.43
CA GLU A 27 -1.94 16.43 6.55
C GLU A 27 -0.63 15.67 6.81
N ILE A 28 0.53 16.31 6.61
CA ILE A 28 1.85 15.70 6.78
C ILE A 28 2.06 15.11 8.20
N PRO A 29 1.67 15.78 9.31
CA PRO A 29 1.77 15.19 10.64
C PRO A 29 1.02 13.86 10.77
N LYS A 30 -0.21 13.80 10.24
CA LYS A 30 -1.02 12.57 10.23
C LYS A 30 -0.38 11.48 9.37
N LEU A 31 0.25 11.86 8.26
CA LEU A 31 1.01 10.94 7.41
C LEU A 31 2.19 10.33 8.19
N ASN A 32 2.95 11.14 8.93
CA ASN A 32 4.03 10.63 9.80
C ASN A 32 3.50 9.66 10.87
N ASP A 33 2.35 9.95 11.48
CA ASP A 33 1.73 9.05 12.46
C ASP A 33 1.36 7.68 11.84
N ILE A 34 0.83 7.69 10.61
CA ILE A 34 0.52 6.46 9.87
C ILE A 34 1.80 5.65 9.60
N LEU A 35 2.87 6.32 9.13
CA LEU A 35 4.15 5.65 8.88
C LEU A 35 4.71 5.03 10.17
N ASN A 36 4.76 5.80 11.25
CA ASN A 36 5.29 5.35 12.54
C ASN A 36 4.51 4.16 13.09
N ARG A 37 3.17 4.19 13.03
CA ARG A 37 2.32 3.06 13.43
C ARG A 37 2.56 1.84 12.55
N GLY A 38 2.71 2.04 11.24
CA GLY A 38 3.03 0.95 10.31
C GLY A 38 4.36 0.28 10.64
N ILE A 39 5.40 1.06 10.91
CA ILE A 39 6.72 0.56 11.33
C ILE A 39 6.61 -0.20 12.67
N GLN A 40 5.92 0.37 13.65
CA GLN A 40 5.69 -0.28 14.95
C GLN A 40 4.94 -1.61 14.84
N ASN A 41 4.02 -1.71 13.88
CA ASN A 41 3.27 -2.93 13.59
C ASN A 41 4.05 -3.95 12.73
N GLY A 42 5.32 -3.65 12.37
CA GLY A 42 6.13 -4.53 11.52
C GLY A 42 5.67 -4.58 10.06
N VAL A 43 5.05 -3.52 9.55
CA VAL A 43 4.67 -3.44 8.14
C VAL A 43 5.89 -3.12 7.30
N ASP A 44 6.37 -4.12 6.57
CA ASP A 44 7.50 -3.98 5.66
C ASP A 44 7.17 -3.14 4.42
N GLY A 45 8.22 -2.55 3.83
CA GLY A 45 8.09 -1.83 2.55
C GLY A 45 7.39 -0.47 2.63
N LEU A 46 7.21 0.09 3.83
CA LEU A 46 6.74 1.47 3.99
C LEU A 46 7.89 2.47 3.80
N LYS A 47 7.69 3.43 2.90
CA LYS A 47 8.67 4.48 2.61
C LYS A 47 7.99 5.84 2.46
N MET A 48 8.47 6.84 3.21
CA MET A 48 8.08 8.24 2.98
C MET A 48 8.65 8.73 1.63
N MET A 49 7.85 9.47 0.88
CA MET A 49 8.19 10.03 -0.43
C MET A 49 7.75 11.48 -0.55
N GLU A 50 8.51 12.26 -1.31
CA GLU A 50 8.10 13.60 -1.71
C GLU A 50 6.98 13.52 -2.75
N GLY A 51 6.07 14.51 -2.75
CA GLY A 51 4.93 14.52 -3.67
C GLY A 51 5.35 14.46 -5.15
N VAL A 52 6.48 15.09 -5.49
CA VAL A 52 7.03 15.06 -6.86
C VAL A 52 7.38 13.65 -7.33
N ASP A 53 7.86 12.79 -6.46
CA ASP A 53 8.21 11.41 -6.83
C ASP A 53 6.97 10.53 -6.91
N ALA A 54 5.97 10.79 -6.05
CA ALA A 54 4.67 10.12 -6.14
C ALA A 54 3.94 10.48 -7.44
N MET A 55 3.98 11.75 -7.87
CA MET A 55 3.37 12.21 -9.13
C MET A 55 4.12 11.71 -10.37
N LYS A 56 5.40 11.32 -10.27
CA LYS A 56 6.10 10.61 -11.35
C LYS A 56 5.60 9.17 -11.52
N MET A 57 5.21 8.53 -10.41
CA MET A 57 4.63 7.18 -10.44
C MET A 57 3.19 7.21 -10.98
N GLU A 58 2.40 8.18 -10.52
CA GLU A 58 1.00 8.37 -10.90
C GLU A 58 0.80 9.77 -11.47
N PRO A 59 0.89 9.98 -12.80
CA PRO A 59 0.86 11.31 -13.43
C PRO A 59 -0.41 12.11 -13.20
N GLU A 60 -1.54 11.44 -12.93
CA GLU A 60 -2.83 12.09 -12.63
C GLU A 60 -2.98 12.48 -11.15
N LEU A 61 -2.04 12.08 -10.29
CA LEU A 61 -2.05 12.39 -8.87
C LEU A 61 -1.66 13.85 -8.61
N GLN A 62 -2.24 14.43 -7.56
CA GLN A 62 -1.81 15.72 -7.00
C GLN A 62 -1.63 15.58 -5.48
N CYS A 63 -0.38 15.67 -5.01
CA CYS A 63 -0.08 15.57 -3.58
C CYS A 63 1.19 16.33 -3.20
N VAL A 64 1.33 16.67 -1.92
CA VAL A 64 2.51 17.33 -1.36
C VAL A 64 3.51 16.33 -0.76
N LYS A 65 3.03 15.19 -0.27
CA LYS A 65 3.84 14.12 0.32
C LYS A 65 3.08 12.80 0.25
N ALA A 66 3.78 11.67 0.27
CA ALA A 66 3.14 10.36 0.25
C ALA A 66 3.93 9.31 1.06
N ILE A 67 3.25 8.23 1.45
CA ILE A 67 3.88 6.97 1.85
C ILE A 67 3.64 5.96 0.74
N LEU A 68 4.70 5.37 0.24
CA LEU A 68 4.63 4.16 -0.57
C LEU A 68 4.58 2.95 0.35
N SER A 69 3.56 2.11 0.17
CA SER A 69 3.47 0.76 0.72
C SER A 69 3.60 -0.24 -0.43
N SER A 70 4.82 -0.71 -0.68
CA SER A 70 5.14 -1.54 -1.85
C SER A 70 4.53 -2.94 -1.81
N LEU A 71 4.21 -3.45 -0.61
CA LEU A 71 3.64 -4.79 -0.41
C LEU A 71 2.10 -4.82 -0.39
N SER A 72 1.44 -3.66 -0.43
CA SER A 72 -0.01 -3.60 -0.58
C SER A 72 -0.43 -4.21 -1.92
N GLY A 73 -1.64 -4.75 -1.97
CA GLY A 73 -2.14 -5.38 -3.18
C GLY A 73 -3.62 -5.72 -3.11
N ILE A 74 -4.08 -6.44 -4.12
CA ILE A 74 -5.45 -6.89 -4.30
C ILE A 74 -5.49 -8.42 -4.39
N VAL A 75 -6.66 -8.99 -4.07
CA VAL A 75 -6.93 -10.42 -4.16
C VAL A 75 -8.38 -10.61 -4.60
N ASP A 76 -8.64 -11.62 -5.44
CA ASP A 76 -10.00 -12.07 -5.72
C ASP A 76 -10.57 -12.71 -4.46
N SER A 77 -11.45 -11.97 -3.79
CA SER A 77 -12.04 -12.40 -2.53
C SER A 77 -12.97 -13.60 -2.72
N HIS A 78 -13.61 -13.76 -3.88
CA HIS A 78 -14.52 -14.87 -4.13
C HIS A 78 -13.74 -16.18 -4.28
N SER A 79 -12.69 -16.18 -5.11
CA SER A 79 -11.79 -17.33 -5.24
C SER A 79 -11.12 -17.67 -3.92
N LEU A 80 -10.71 -16.67 -3.14
CA LEU A 80 -10.16 -16.89 -1.79
C LEU A 80 -11.15 -17.56 -0.85
N MET A 81 -12.42 -17.17 -0.85
CA MET A 81 -13.43 -17.82 -0.01
C MET A 81 -13.69 -19.27 -0.43
N LEU A 82 -13.70 -19.54 -1.74
CA LEU A 82 -13.90 -20.89 -2.27
C LEU A 82 -12.74 -21.85 -1.99
N SER A 83 -11.52 -21.34 -1.74
CA SER A 83 -10.36 -22.20 -1.42
C SER A 83 -10.27 -22.59 0.06
N LEU A 84 -11.08 -21.98 0.93
CA LEU A 84 -11.04 -22.16 2.39
C LEU A 84 -11.99 -23.25 2.90
N VAL A 85 -12.78 -23.86 2.01
CA VAL A 85 -13.67 -24.99 2.30
C VAL A 85 -13.02 -26.32 1.96
#